data_AF-A0A5J4V2L4-F1
#
_entry.id   AF-A0A5J4V2L4-F1
#
_cell.length_a   1.000
_cell.length_b   1.000
_cell.length_c   1.000
_cell.angle_alpha   90.00
_cell.angle_beta   90.00
_cell.angle_gamma   90.00
#
_symmetry.space_group_name_H-M   'P 1'
#
loop_
_entity.id
_entity.type
_entity.pdbx_description
1 polymer ?
#
loop_
_entity_poly.entity_id
_entity_poly.type
_entity_poly.pdbx_seq_one_letter_code
_entity_poly.pdbx_strand_id
1 'polypeptide(L)'
;MSDESIRINKDVLIAQNQQNNAVAQITLFAVSIRSQDQNVQIPALKGILDIVVNESESVESLFDNNIIVDLNKIISSDQEGEVFVLSSAILHIVGVRSKSVDIVVRAKVATDSIIQIIN
;
A
#
# COMPACT_ATOMS: atom_id res chain seq x y z
N MET A 1 33.81 5.62 14.98
CA MET A 1 32.40 5.48 14.55
C MET A 1 32.10 6.71 13.72
N SER A 2 31.89 6.56 12.41
CA SER A 2 31.76 7.67 11.45
C SER A 2 30.35 8.26 11.49
N ASP A 3 30.24 9.59 11.35
CA ASP A 3 28.98 10.35 11.27
C ASP A 3 27.98 9.79 10.24
N GLU A 4 28.50 9.18 9.17
CA GLU A 4 27.74 8.47 8.14
C GLU A 4 26.82 7.38 8.72
N SER A 5 27.35 6.56 9.65
CA SER A 5 26.59 5.47 10.27
C SER A 5 25.48 6.00 11.19
N ILE A 6 25.64 7.18 11.78
CA ILE A 6 24.64 7.81 12.64
C ILE A 6 23.51 8.40 11.79
N ARG A 7 23.83 9.04 10.66
CA ARG A 7 22.81 9.54 9.70
C ARG A 7 21.97 8.41 9.11
N ILE A 8 22.60 7.33 8.65
CA ILE A 8 21.90 6.17 8.08
C ILE A 8 20.91 5.57 9.11
N ASN A 9 21.31 5.46 10.38
CA ASN A 9 20.44 4.89 11.40
C ASN A 9 19.22 5.76 11.70
N LYS A 10 19.36 7.09 11.62
CA LYS A 10 18.26 8.04 11.81
C LYS A 10 17.27 8.00 10.65
N ASP A 11 17.76 7.95 9.42
CA ASP A 11 16.92 7.90 8.22
C ASP A 11 16.13 6.58 8.16
N VAL A 12 16.75 5.46 8.54
CA VAL A 12 16.09 4.15 8.67
C VAL A 12 15.01 4.18 9.75
N LEU A 13 15.27 4.79 10.92
CA LEU A 13 14.27 4.92 11.99
C LEU A 13 13.06 5.78 11.58
N ILE A 14 13.29 6.84 10.80
CA ILE A 14 12.22 7.72 10.31
C ILE A 14 11.33 6.96 9.32
N ALA A 15 11.93 6.25 8.36
CA ALA A 15 11.19 5.43 7.40
C ALA A 15 10.37 4.34 8.10
N GLN A 16 10.95 3.65 9.08
CA GLN A 16 10.25 2.63 9.89
C GLN A 16 9.05 3.20 10.65
N ASN A 17 9.19 4.39 11.26
CA ASN A 17 8.09 5.02 11.98
C ASN A 17 6.96 5.48 11.05
N GLN A 18 7.30 6.00 9.87
CA GLN A 18 6.30 6.37 8.85
C GLN A 18 5.54 5.14 8.39
N GLN A 19 6.25 4.05 8.07
CA GLN A 19 5.63 2.81 7.64
C GLN A 19 4.76 2.17 8.73
N ASN A 20 5.20 2.18 10.00
CA ASN A 20 4.39 1.70 11.12
C ASN A 20 3.10 2.52 11.30
N ASN A 21 3.15 3.83 11.05
CA ASN A 21 2.00 4.71 11.12
C ASN A 21 1.01 4.41 9.97
N ALA A 22 1.50 4.24 8.75
CA ALA A 22 0.68 3.85 7.61
C ALA A 22 -0.01 2.49 7.81
N VAL A 23 0.71 1.47 8.32
CA VAL A 23 0.13 0.16 8.62
C VAL A 23 -0.98 0.23 9.67
N ALA A 24 -0.79 1.02 10.73
CA ALA A 24 -1.81 1.23 11.75
C ALA A 24 -3.06 1.93 11.17
N GLN A 25 -2.87 2.93 10.31
CA GLN A 25 -3.96 3.61 9.62
C GLN A 25 -4.70 2.71 8.64
N ILE A 26 -3.98 1.89 7.86
CA ILE A 26 -4.55 0.91 6.92
C ILE A 26 -5.47 -0.06 7.67
N THR A 27 -5.04 -0.58 8.82
CA THR A 27 -5.86 -1.48 9.65
C THR A 27 -7.18 -0.81 10.06
N LEU A 28 -7.13 0.45 10.50
CA LEU A 28 -8.33 1.22 10.86
C LEU A 28 -9.24 1.46 9.64
N PHE A 29 -8.66 1.81 8.50
CA PHE A 29 -9.42 2.03 7.27
C PHE A 29 -10.06 0.75 6.77
N ALA A 30 -9.40 -0.41 6.89
CA ALA A 30 -9.96 -1.70 6.49
C ALA A 30 -11.27 -2.03 7.22
N VAL A 31 -11.39 -1.65 8.49
CA VAL A 31 -12.66 -1.78 9.24
C VAL A 31 -13.68 -0.75 8.72
N SER A 32 -13.25 0.49 8.52
CA SER A 32 -14.12 1.62 8.18
C SER A 32 -14.75 1.51 6.79
N ILE A 33 -14.04 0.95 5.79
CA ILE A 33 -14.57 0.80 4.44
C ILE A 33 -15.71 -0.23 4.34
N ARG A 34 -15.88 -1.09 5.35
CA ARG A 34 -16.98 -2.06 5.43
C ARG A 34 -18.26 -1.46 6.01
N SER A 35 -18.20 -0.22 6.50
CA SER A 35 -19.36 0.51 7.01
C SER A 35 -20.38 0.75 5.90
N GLN A 36 -21.66 0.71 6.26
CA GLN A 36 -22.76 1.15 5.39
C GLN A 36 -22.98 2.68 5.46
N ASP A 37 -22.39 3.35 6.45
CA ASP A 37 -22.43 4.80 6.55
C ASP A 37 -21.34 5.41 5.66
N GLN A 38 -21.77 6.08 4.58
CA GLN A 38 -20.88 6.74 3.64
C GLN A 38 -20.05 7.86 4.29
N ASN A 39 -20.51 8.47 5.38
CA ASN A 39 -19.73 9.46 6.13
C ASN A 39 -18.51 8.86 6.84
N VAL A 40 -18.50 7.54 7.04
CA VAL A 40 -17.36 6.78 7.57
C VAL A 40 -16.56 6.16 6.42
N GLN A 41 -17.26 5.60 5.44
CA GLN A 41 -16.65 4.88 4.33
C GLN A 41 -15.81 5.79 3.42
N ILE A 42 -16.34 6.96 3.03
CA ILE A 42 -15.67 7.86 2.08
C ILE A 42 -14.37 8.43 2.65
N PRO A 43 -14.29 8.95 3.89
CA PRO A 43 -13.02 9.39 4.47
C PRO A 43 -11.97 8.27 4.54
N ALA A 44 -12.38 7.05 4.87
CA ALA A 44 -11.47 5.90 4.91
C ALA A 44 -10.92 5.56 3.52
N LEU A 45 -11.77 5.57 2.48
CA LEU A 45 -11.34 5.38 1.10
C LEU A 45 -10.37 6.49 0.65
N LYS A 46 -10.62 7.75 1.01
CA LYS A 46 -9.68 8.86 0.74
C LYS A 46 -8.34 8.67 1.44
N GLY A 47 -8.35 8.23 2.70
CA GLY A 47 -7.13 7.92 3.44
C GLY A 47 -6.32 6.80 2.80
N ILE A 48 -6.99 5.71 2.38
CA ILE A 48 -6.33 4.64 1.64
C ILE A 48 -5.75 5.16 0.31
N LEU A 49 -6.53 5.97 -0.43
CA LEU A 49 -6.07 6.55 -1.70
C LEU A 49 -4.81 7.39 -1.52
N ASP A 50 -4.77 8.24 -0.49
CA ASP A 50 -3.60 9.06 -0.18
C ASP A 50 -2.37 8.19 0.12
N ILE A 51 -2.53 7.15 0.96
CA ILE A 51 -1.46 6.22 1.28
C ILE A 51 -0.96 5.51 0.02
N VAL A 52 -1.82 4.92 -0.80
CA VAL A 52 -1.37 4.19 -2.01
C VAL A 52 -0.79 5.13 -3.07
N VAL A 53 -1.12 6.42 -3.07
CA VAL A 53 -0.52 7.40 -3.98
C VAL A 53 0.88 7.80 -3.51
N ASN A 54 1.10 7.91 -2.20
CA ASN A 54 2.34 8.46 -1.66
C ASN A 54 3.35 7.38 -1.23
N GLU A 55 2.90 6.18 -0.87
CA GLU A 55 3.72 5.12 -0.26
C GLU A 55 3.62 3.82 -1.07
N SER A 56 4.61 3.56 -1.93
CA SER A 56 4.63 2.38 -2.80
C SER A 56 4.62 1.04 -2.06
N GLU A 57 5.35 0.94 -0.95
CA GLU A 57 5.46 -0.27 -0.15
C GLU A 57 4.18 -0.64 0.61
N SER A 58 3.25 0.31 0.77
CA SER A 58 1.97 0.08 1.46
C SER A 58 1.09 -0.98 0.79
N VAL A 59 1.34 -1.27 -0.50
CA VAL A 59 0.54 -2.21 -1.31
C VAL A 59 0.41 -3.57 -0.63
N GLU A 60 1.48 -4.09 -0.04
CA GLU A 60 1.46 -5.39 0.67
C GLU A 60 0.47 -5.36 1.85
N SER A 61 0.50 -4.29 2.64
CA SER A 61 -0.40 -4.11 3.78
C SER A 61 -1.88 -4.01 3.39
N LEU A 62 -2.21 -3.55 2.17
CA LEU A 62 -3.58 -3.59 1.66
C LEU A 62 -4.06 -5.02 1.43
N PHE A 63 -3.18 -5.92 0.96
CA PHE A 63 -3.50 -7.34 0.80
C PHE A 63 -3.69 -8.01 2.17
N ASP A 64 -2.76 -7.79 3.09
CA ASP A 64 -2.81 -8.37 4.44
C ASP A 64 -4.09 -8.00 5.20
N ASN A 65 -4.62 -6.80 4.96
CA ASN A 65 -5.83 -6.31 5.61
C ASN A 65 -7.13 -6.62 4.84
N ASN A 66 -7.07 -7.45 3.78
CA ASN A 66 -8.20 -7.82 2.92
C ASN A 66 -8.89 -6.64 2.21
N ILE A 67 -8.24 -5.46 2.14
CA ILE A 67 -8.83 -4.27 1.53
C ILE A 67 -9.15 -4.52 0.05
N ILE A 68 -8.26 -5.20 -0.67
CA ILE A 68 -8.47 -5.52 -2.10
C ILE A 68 -9.74 -6.35 -2.32
N VAL A 69 -10.02 -7.30 -1.43
CA VAL A 69 -11.23 -8.13 -1.50
C VAL A 69 -12.47 -7.27 -1.24
N ASP A 70 -12.42 -6.39 -0.23
CA ASP A 70 -13.55 -5.54 0.13
C ASP A 70 -13.85 -4.49 -0.96
N LEU A 71 -12.83 -3.88 -1.56
CA LEU A 71 -13.00 -2.96 -2.69
C LEU A 71 -13.62 -3.65 -3.91
N ASN A 72 -13.19 -4.88 -4.22
CA ASN A 72 -13.78 -5.65 -5.32
C ASN A 72 -15.26 -5.97 -5.07
N LYS A 73 -15.65 -6.28 -3.82
CA LYS A 73 -17.06 -6.48 -3.45
C LYS A 73 -17.88 -5.21 -3.62
N ILE A 74 -17.33 -4.06 -3.23
CA ILE A 74 -17.99 -2.75 -3.39
C ILE A 74 -18.25 -2.47 -4.87
N ILE A 75 -17.25 -2.65 -5.74
CA ILE A 75 -17.39 -2.40 -7.18
C ILE A 75 -18.33 -3.40 -7.85
N SER A 76 -18.37 -4.64 -7.36
CA SER A 76 -19.26 -5.68 -7.88
C SER A 76 -20.70 -5.55 -7.39
N SER A 77 -20.97 -4.60 -6.48
CA SER A 77 -22.33 -4.26 -6.05
C SER A 77 -22.88 -3.11 -6.90
N ASP A 78 -24.19 -2.87 -6.81
CA ASP A 78 -24.85 -1.73 -7.48
C ASP A 78 -24.52 -0.37 -6.79
N GLN A 79 -23.38 -0.27 -6.10
CA GLN A 79 -22.90 0.97 -5.50
C GLN A 79 -22.47 1.94 -6.61
N GLU A 80 -23.01 3.14 -6.57
CA GLU A 80 -22.69 4.24 -7.48
C GLU A 80 -22.09 5.43 -6.71
N GLY A 81 -21.59 6.43 -7.45
CA GLY A 81 -21.10 7.67 -6.87
C GLY A 81 -19.68 7.56 -6.28
N GLU A 82 -19.40 8.38 -5.26
CA GLU A 82 -18.03 8.62 -4.78
C GLU A 82 -17.35 7.36 -4.24
N VAL A 83 -18.09 6.49 -3.54
CA VAL A 83 -17.59 5.21 -3.02
C VAL A 83 -17.09 4.31 -4.14
N PHE A 84 -17.85 4.20 -5.24
CA PHE A 84 -17.46 3.42 -6.42
C PHE A 84 -16.21 4.00 -7.11
N VAL A 85 -16.19 5.33 -7.31
CA VAL A 85 -15.08 6.02 -7.97
C VAL A 85 -13.79 5.88 -7.17
N LEU A 86 -13.83 6.08 -5.85
CA LEU A 86 -12.65 5.93 -5.00
C LEU A 86 -12.16 4.48 -4.97
N SER A 87 -13.07 3.51 -4.83
CA SER A 87 -12.72 2.09 -4.78
C SER A 87 -12.03 1.62 -6.07
N SER A 88 -12.57 2.02 -7.23
CA SER A 88 -12.01 1.69 -8.54
C SER A 88 -10.66 2.37 -8.76
N ALA A 89 -10.51 3.64 -8.37
CA ALA A 89 -9.24 4.35 -8.46
C ALA A 89 -8.14 3.69 -7.63
N ILE A 90 -8.43 3.31 -6.37
CA ILE A 90 -7.49 2.61 -5.49
C ILE A 90 -7.05 1.29 -6.13
N LEU A 91 -8.00 0.46 -6.59
CA LEU A 91 -7.67 -0.82 -7.22
C LEU A 91 -6.82 -0.64 -8.49
N HIS A 92 -7.07 0.40 -9.28
CA HIS A 92 -6.26 0.68 -10.47
C HIS A 92 -4.82 1.07 -10.10
N ILE A 93 -4.64 1.96 -9.12
CA ILE A 93 -3.31 2.38 -8.64
C ILE A 93 -2.54 1.19 -8.06
N VAL A 94 -3.19 0.40 -7.20
CA VAL A 94 -2.61 -0.82 -6.66
C VAL A 94 -2.19 -1.77 -7.78
N GLY A 95 -3.04 -2.01 -8.77
CA GLY A 95 -2.71 -2.87 -9.90
C GLY A 95 -1.49 -2.40 -10.70
N VAL A 96 -1.33 -1.09 -10.90
CA VAL A 96 -0.12 -0.51 -11.53
C VAL A 96 1.11 -0.72 -10.65
N ARG A 97 0.98 -0.45 -9.34
CA ARG A 97 2.10 -0.57 -8.39
C ARG A 97 2.52 -2.02 -8.16
N SER A 98 1.61 -2.97 -8.03
CA SER A 98 1.93 -4.40 -7.90
C SER A 98 2.72 -4.91 -9.10
N LYS A 99 2.39 -4.48 -10.33
CA LYS A 99 3.18 -4.82 -11.52
C LYS A 99 4.59 -4.22 -11.47
N SER A 100 4.75 -3.02 -10.92
CA SER A 100 6.07 -2.39 -10.75
C SER A 100 6.92 -3.08 -9.67
N VAL A 101 6.31 -3.49 -8.55
CA VAL A 101 6.96 -4.26 -7.49
C VAL A 101 7.43 -5.61 -8.04
N ASP A 102 6.60 -6.29 -8.82
CA ASP A 102 6.95 -7.54 -9.50
C ASP A 102 8.17 -7.40 -10.44
N ILE A 103 8.27 -6.28 -11.16
CA ILE A 103 9.42 -5.99 -12.05
C ILE A 103 10.69 -5.75 -11.22
N VAL A 104 10.61 -4.99 -10.13
CA VAL A 104 11.75 -4.71 -9.25
C VAL A 104 12.23 -5.98 -8.55
N VAL A 105 11.31 -6.81 -8.05
CA VAL A 105 11.65 -8.11 -7.42
C VAL A 105 12.31 -9.04 -8.44
N ARG A 106 11.78 -9.16 -9.66
CA ARG A 106 12.41 -9.96 -10.73
C ARG A 106 13.79 -9.43 -11.12
N ALA A 107 13.96 -8.11 -11.22
CA ALA A 107 15.25 -7.49 -11.51
C ALA A 107 16.27 -7.75 -10.39
N LYS A 108 15.85 -7.66 -9.13
CA LYS A 108 16.69 -7.98 -7.96
C LYS A 108 17.11 -9.45 -7.95
N VAL A 109 16.15 -10.39 -8.11
CA VAL A 109 16.44 -11.82 -8.17
C VAL A 109 17.40 -12.17 -9.32
N ALA A 110 17.24 -11.55 -10.49
CA ALA A 110 18.16 -11.74 -11.61
C ALA A 110 19.58 -11.25 -11.27
N THR A 111 19.69 -10.11 -10.59
CA THR A 111 20.99 -9.54 -10.18
C THR A 111 21.66 -10.42 -9.12
N ASP A 112 20.91 -10.86 -8.10
CA ASP A 112 21.40 -11.76 -7.06
C ASP A 112 21.85 -13.12 -7.63
N SER A 113 21.14 -13.62 -8.65
CA SER A 113 21.51 -14.86 -9.36
C SER A 113 22.81 -14.72 -10.14
N ILE A 114 23.07 -13.56 -10.77
CA ILE A 114 24.34 -13.31 -11.47
C ILE A 114 25.50 -13.24 -10.48
N ILE A 115 25.31 -12.61 -9.31
CA ILE A 115 26.35 -12.55 -8.27
C ILE A 115 26.71 -13.95 -7.75
N GLN A 116 25.75 -14.87 -7.64
CA GLN A 116 26.02 -16.27 -7.27
C GLN A 116 26.76 -17.08 -8.35
N ILE A 117 26.67 -16.71 -9.63
CA ILE A 117 27.35 -17.44 -10.72
C ILE A 117 28.83 -17.08 -10.81
N ILE A 118 29.22 -15.89 -10.35
CA ILE A 118 30.59 -15.36 -10.49
C ILE A 118 31.45 -15.68 -9.24
N ASN A 119 30.84 -16.23 -8.19
CA ASN A 119 31.51 -16.60 -6.93
C ASN A 119 31.75 -18.11 -6.81
#